data_AF-A0A194WWY7-F1
#
_entry.id   AF-A0A194WWY7-F1
#
_cell.length_a   1.000
_cell.length_b   1.000
_cell.length_c   1.000
_cell.angle_alpha   90.00
_cell.angle_beta   90.00
_cell.angle_gamma   90.00
#
_symmetry.space_group_name_H-M   'P 1'
#
loop_
_entity.id
_entity.type
_entity.pdbx_description
1 polymer ?
#
loop_
_entity_poly.entity_id
_entity_poly.type
_entity_poly.pdbx_seq_one_letter_code
_entity_poly.pdbx_strand_id
1 'polypeptide(L)'
;MFSRQIVRAARASRVAAIPTVSRVSRAAFTAASRLREPVPDVVAAGEVSAATYTDGHIERTTIKVDQTSVEGAPLNKTVYNQLPRTMQRLSLMDKVVVVTGGARGLGYSMAQACAEAVAELHKLTGDSVPVAFYNVDVRDENAITESIAAIVKAYGVPDVLINSAGIADSNMPAETYDTKKFARLIDINLNGSFLMAQAVGKHMIAANKPGSIIFIASMSGSIVNYPQEQSCYNASKAGVIQLGKSLAAEWAKYHIRVNCISPGTNLGYMDTALNNVPALDAQKKIWRSLTPQNRLGAVEDLNGLAVLLASDASAFMTGSNVIIDGGYTLY
;
A
#
# COMPACT_ATOMS: atom_id res chain seq x y z
N MET A 1 -4.43 -27.24 -37.09
CA MET A 1 -5.36 -28.39 -36.92
C MET A 1 -5.02 -29.06 -35.59
N PHE A 2 -5.54 -28.56 -34.46
CA PHE A 2 -5.60 -29.28 -33.19
C PHE A 2 -6.79 -28.78 -32.39
N SER A 3 -7.43 -29.73 -31.72
CA SER A 3 -8.87 -29.82 -31.47
C SER A 3 -9.35 -29.04 -30.25
N ARG A 4 -10.55 -28.47 -30.38
CA ARG A 4 -11.38 -28.03 -29.25
C ARG A 4 -11.82 -29.27 -28.45
N GLN A 5 -11.48 -29.33 -27.17
CA GLN A 5 -12.20 -30.21 -26.23
C GLN A 5 -13.16 -29.37 -25.39
N ILE A 6 -14.43 -29.40 -25.78
CA ILE A 6 -15.55 -28.93 -24.98
C ILE A 6 -15.93 -30.09 -24.05
N VAL A 7 -15.49 -30.04 -22.79
CA VAL A 7 -15.95 -30.99 -21.77
C VAL A 7 -17.21 -30.42 -21.13
N ARG A 8 -18.37 -30.91 -21.57
CA ARG A 8 -19.64 -30.80 -20.84
C ARG A 8 -19.61 -31.82 -19.70
N ALA A 9 -19.39 -31.38 -18.47
CA ALA A 9 -19.59 -32.22 -17.30
C ALA A 9 -21.09 -32.29 -16.96
N ALA A 10 -21.67 -33.48 -17.05
CA ALA A 10 -23.03 -33.77 -16.64
C ALA A 10 -23.16 -33.75 -15.11
N ARG A 11 -24.19 -33.08 -14.60
CA ARG A 11 -24.60 -33.08 -13.19
C ARG A 11 -25.04 -34.49 -12.79
N ALA A 12 -24.34 -35.11 -11.84
CA ALA A 12 -24.85 -36.26 -11.10
C ALA A 12 -25.43 -35.77 -9.77
N SER A 13 -26.75 -35.88 -9.62
CA SER A 13 -27.46 -35.70 -8.36
C SER A 13 -27.14 -36.86 -7.40
N ARG A 14 -26.44 -36.58 -6.30
CA ARG A 14 -26.41 -37.47 -5.14
C ARG A 14 -27.00 -36.72 -3.94
N VAL A 15 -28.17 -37.17 -3.51
CA VAL A 15 -28.79 -36.84 -2.23
C VAL A 15 -27.94 -37.53 -1.15
N ALA A 16 -27.28 -36.75 -0.31
CA ALA A 16 -26.59 -37.24 0.88
C ALA A 16 -27.42 -36.93 2.12
N ALA A 17 -27.65 -37.95 2.94
CA ALA A 17 -28.44 -37.92 4.16
C ALA A 17 -27.83 -37.00 5.23
N ILE A 18 -28.68 -36.27 5.94
CA ILE A 18 -28.33 -35.41 7.08
C ILE A 18 -28.12 -36.29 8.32
N PRO A 19 -26.94 -36.27 8.98
CA PRO A 19 -26.82 -36.85 10.31
C PRO A 19 -27.33 -35.86 11.35
N THR A 20 -28.28 -36.30 12.17
CA THR A 20 -28.79 -35.61 13.35
C THR A 20 -27.70 -35.44 14.40
N VAL A 21 -27.27 -34.20 14.64
CA VAL A 21 -26.36 -33.85 15.74
C VAL A 21 -27.18 -33.63 17.01
N SER A 22 -26.82 -34.32 18.09
CA SER A 22 -27.40 -34.17 19.42
C SER A 22 -27.12 -32.76 19.97
N ARG A 23 -28.16 -32.13 20.54
CA ARG A 23 -28.07 -30.83 21.22
C ARG A 23 -27.18 -30.96 22.46
N VAL A 24 -25.95 -30.45 22.38
CA VAL A 24 -25.17 -30.09 23.56
C VAL A 24 -25.70 -28.75 24.07
N SER A 25 -26.09 -28.72 25.35
CA SER A 25 -26.58 -27.54 26.06
C SER A 25 -25.56 -26.40 26.00
N ARG A 26 -25.90 -25.30 25.33
CA ARG A 26 -25.18 -24.04 25.48
C ARG A 26 -25.43 -23.49 26.88
N ALA A 27 -24.37 -23.13 27.59
CA ALA A 27 -24.45 -22.33 28.79
C ALA A 27 -25.25 -21.05 28.50
N ALA A 28 -26.37 -20.87 29.20
CA ALA A 28 -27.17 -19.66 29.15
C ALA A 28 -26.44 -18.58 29.97
N PHE A 29 -25.87 -17.58 29.28
CA PHE A 29 -25.51 -16.34 29.95
C PHE A 29 -26.79 -15.50 30.07
N THR A 30 -27.37 -15.51 31.25
CA THR A 30 -28.43 -14.58 31.65
C THR A 30 -27.89 -13.15 31.52
N ALA A 31 -28.54 -12.33 30.69
CA ALA A 31 -28.31 -10.90 30.63
C ALA A 31 -28.78 -10.26 31.94
N ALA A 32 -27.88 -10.18 32.92
CA ALA A 32 -28.05 -9.30 34.06
C ALA A 32 -27.89 -7.85 33.57
N SER A 33 -28.88 -7.01 33.84
CA SER A 33 -28.87 -5.58 33.61
C SER A 33 -27.62 -4.96 34.24
N ARG A 34 -26.64 -4.56 33.40
CA ARG A 34 -25.55 -3.71 33.88
C ARG A 34 -26.13 -2.35 34.23
N LEU A 35 -25.98 -1.99 35.50
CA LEU A 35 -26.10 -0.63 36.00
C LEU A 35 -25.28 0.30 35.09
N ARG A 36 -25.88 1.42 34.68
CA ARG A 36 -25.19 2.47 33.93
C ARG A 36 -24.02 2.98 34.76
N GLU A 37 -22.81 2.53 34.44
CA GLU A 37 -21.61 3.25 34.84
C GLU A 37 -21.64 4.63 34.14
N PRO A 38 -21.27 5.72 34.82
CA PRO A 38 -21.23 7.04 34.20
C PRO A 38 -20.21 7.02 33.06
N VAL A 39 -20.57 7.69 31.97
CA VAL A 39 -19.69 7.97 30.82
C VAL A 39 -18.35 8.46 31.36
N PRO A 40 -17.20 7.85 31.01
CA PRO A 40 -15.92 8.35 31.48
C PRO A 40 -15.72 9.78 30.98
N ASP A 41 -15.26 10.64 31.88
CA ASP A 41 -15.04 12.06 31.61
C ASP A 41 -14.23 12.23 30.32
N VAL A 42 -14.71 13.14 29.46
CA VAL A 42 -14.00 13.57 28.26
C VAL A 42 -12.70 14.23 28.72
N VAL A 43 -11.60 13.49 28.69
CA VAL A 43 -10.28 14.01 29.01
C VAL A 43 -9.89 14.99 27.92
N ALA A 44 -9.61 16.24 28.30
CA ALA A 44 -9.13 17.27 27.38
C ALA A 44 -7.82 16.80 26.71
N ALA A 45 -7.60 17.22 25.46
CA ALA A 45 -6.35 16.93 24.74
C ALA A 45 -5.15 17.40 25.59
N GLY A 46 -4.30 16.47 26.04
CA GLY A 46 -3.09 16.78 26.83
C GLY A 46 -2.92 15.99 28.13
N GLU A 47 -3.89 15.16 28.54
CA GLU A 47 -3.75 14.33 29.74
C GLU A 47 -3.95 12.84 29.41
N VAL A 48 -2.98 12.00 29.83
CA VAL A 48 -3.05 10.54 29.67
C VAL A 48 -3.17 9.91 31.04
N SER A 49 -4.24 9.15 31.24
CA SER A 49 -4.43 8.36 32.46
C SER A 49 -3.53 7.13 32.43
N ALA A 50 -2.56 7.06 33.34
CA ALA A 50 -1.76 5.88 33.60
C ALA A 50 -2.26 5.16 34.85
N ALA A 51 -2.28 3.83 34.83
CA ALA A 51 -2.57 3.01 36.00
C ALA A 51 -1.34 2.19 36.34
N THR A 52 -0.82 2.38 37.55
CA THR A 52 0.27 1.57 38.08
C THR A 52 -0.32 0.56 39.05
N TYR A 53 0.08 -0.70 38.89
CA TYR A 53 -0.38 -1.80 39.73
C TYR A 53 0.76 -2.19 40.68
N THR A 54 0.52 -2.00 41.97
CA THR A 54 1.44 -2.40 43.06
C THR A 54 0.63 -3.07 44.15
N ASP A 55 1.04 -4.29 44.53
CA ASP A 55 0.46 -5.09 45.61
C ASP A 55 -1.07 -5.17 45.65
N GLY A 56 -1.70 -5.36 44.47
CA GLY A 56 -3.15 -5.52 44.36
C GLY A 56 -3.95 -4.22 44.41
N HIS A 57 -3.29 -3.06 44.52
CA HIS A 57 -3.92 -1.74 44.46
C HIS A 57 -3.67 -1.09 43.09
N ILE A 58 -4.72 -0.44 42.58
CA ILE A 58 -4.67 0.35 41.33
C ILE A 58 -4.45 1.80 41.71
N GLU A 59 -3.27 2.32 41.46
CA GLU A 59 -3.00 3.75 41.59
C GLU A 59 -3.14 4.40 40.22
N ARG A 60 -4.15 5.29 40.09
CA ARG A 60 -4.40 6.02 38.85
C ARG A 60 -3.71 7.37 38.94
N THR A 61 -2.76 7.60 38.05
CA THR A 61 -2.02 8.86 37.95
C THR A 61 -2.31 9.51 36.61
N THR A 62 -2.69 10.79 36.65
CA THR A 62 -2.84 11.59 35.44
C THR A 62 -1.47 12.12 35.05
N ILE A 63 -0.93 11.63 33.93
CA ILE A 63 0.30 12.16 33.35
C ILE A 63 -0.11 13.33 32.46
N LYS A 64 0.30 14.54 32.84
CA LYS A 64 0.23 15.71 31.95
C LYS A 64 1.25 15.51 30.84
N VAL A 65 0.76 15.31 29.62
CA VAL A 65 1.60 15.32 28.43
C VAL A 65 1.74 16.77 28.05
N ASP A 66 2.96 17.31 28.23
CA ASP A 66 3.27 18.66 27.81
C ASP A 66 2.98 18.78 26.31
N GLN A 67 1.88 19.43 25.94
CA GLN A 67 1.58 19.77 24.56
C GLN A 67 2.43 20.98 24.17
N THR A 68 3.75 20.83 24.27
CA THR A 68 4.60 21.55 23.35
C THR A 68 4.18 21.06 21.98
N SER A 69 3.59 21.95 21.17
CA SER A 69 3.69 21.80 19.74
C SER A 69 5.17 21.60 19.47
N VAL A 70 5.59 20.36 19.27
CA VAL A 70 6.95 20.10 18.86
C VAL A 70 6.99 20.71 17.47
N GLU A 71 7.44 21.97 17.38
CA GLU A 71 8.05 22.47 16.17
C GLU A 71 9.20 21.50 15.91
N GLY A 72 8.90 20.44 15.15
CA GLY A 72 9.81 19.35 14.89
C GLY A 72 11.09 19.93 14.35
N ALA A 73 12.17 19.81 15.13
CA ALA A 73 13.48 20.21 14.64
C ALA A 73 13.78 19.35 13.40
N PRO A 74 14.15 19.96 12.27
CA PRO A 74 14.57 19.25 11.08
C PRO A 74 15.62 18.21 11.42
N LEU A 75 15.41 17.01 10.93
CA LEU A 75 16.23 15.84 11.19
C LEU A 75 17.56 15.92 10.42
N ASN A 76 18.38 16.94 10.66
CA ASN A 76 19.72 17.05 10.04
C ASN A 76 20.65 15.90 10.48
N LYS A 77 21.84 15.76 9.87
CA LYS A 77 22.79 14.67 10.20
C LYS A 77 23.12 14.59 11.70
N THR A 78 23.19 15.72 12.39
CA THR A 78 23.41 15.77 13.84
C THR A 78 22.24 15.17 14.60
N VAL A 79 21.00 15.54 14.25
CA VAL A 79 19.78 15.00 14.85
C VAL A 79 19.62 13.51 14.51
N TYR A 80 19.85 13.10 13.25
CA TYR A 80 19.83 11.69 12.83
C TYR A 80 20.76 10.82 13.67
N ASN A 81 22.00 11.28 13.90
CA ASN A 81 22.97 10.55 14.72
C ASN A 81 22.56 10.42 16.19
N GLN A 82 21.69 11.32 16.67
CA GLN A 82 21.14 11.28 18.04
C GLN A 82 19.86 10.43 18.14
N LEU A 83 19.23 10.08 17.01
CA LEU A 83 18.02 9.26 17.03
C LEU A 83 18.31 7.83 17.53
N PRO A 84 17.35 7.19 18.21
CA PRO A 84 17.43 5.76 18.49
C PRO A 84 17.59 4.95 17.20
N ARG A 85 18.30 3.82 17.27
CA ARG A 85 18.56 2.92 16.13
C ARG A 85 17.32 2.58 15.32
N THR A 86 16.18 2.38 15.98
CA THR A 86 14.90 2.09 15.30
C THR A 86 14.43 3.24 14.42
N MET A 87 14.55 4.48 14.89
CA MET A 87 14.15 5.67 14.15
C MET A 87 15.12 5.98 13.01
N GLN A 88 16.43 5.77 13.23
CA GLN A 88 17.43 5.83 12.16
C GLN A 88 17.08 4.88 11.01
N ARG A 89 16.72 3.63 11.34
CA ARG A 89 16.32 2.63 10.33
C ARG A 89 15.03 2.98 9.60
N LEU A 90 14.14 3.75 10.19
CA LEU A 90 12.90 4.20 9.56
C LEU A 90 13.10 5.45 8.67
N SER A 91 14.28 6.09 8.75
CA SER A 91 14.61 7.28 7.95
C SER A 91 14.90 6.95 6.49
N LEU A 92 14.71 7.95 5.63
CA LEU A 92 15.09 7.96 4.21
C LEU A 92 16.25 8.94 3.94
N MET A 93 16.95 9.41 4.98
CA MET A 93 18.13 10.28 4.82
C MET A 93 19.16 9.65 3.88
N ASP A 94 19.71 10.46 2.98
CA ASP A 94 20.72 10.08 1.99
C ASP A 94 20.27 8.99 0.98
N LYS A 95 18.97 8.68 0.88
CA LYS A 95 18.43 7.71 -0.09
C LYS A 95 17.90 8.37 -1.37
N VAL A 96 18.19 7.75 -2.51
CA VAL A 96 17.62 8.12 -3.81
C VAL A 96 16.34 7.32 -4.05
N VAL A 97 15.19 8.01 -4.10
CA VAL A 97 13.86 7.40 -4.30
C VAL A 97 13.32 7.76 -5.67
N VAL A 98 12.98 6.75 -6.47
CA VAL A 98 12.30 6.92 -7.77
C VAL A 98 10.84 6.52 -7.61
N VAL A 99 9.91 7.39 -8.03
CA VAL A 99 8.47 7.13 -7.97
C VAL A 99 7.85 7.26 -9.36
N THR A 100 7.34 6.16 -9.92
CA THR A 100 6.59 6.21 -11.19
C THR A 100 5.16 6.66 -10.94
N GLY A 101 4.57 7.42 -11.87
CA GLY A 101 3.25 8.04 -11.65
C GLY A 101 3.26 9.12 -10.55
N GLY A 102 4.43 9.65 -10.19
CA GLY A 102 4.62 10.62 -9.11
C GLY A 102 4.05 12.02 -9.37
N ALA A 103 3.50 12.30 -10.55
CA ALA A 103 2.96 13.61 -10.89
C ALA A 103 1.54 13.87 -10.32
N ARG A 104 0.80 12.82 -9.94
CA ARG A 104 -0.56 12.95 -9.38
C ARG A 104 -0.97 11.73 -8.56
N GLY A 105 -2.06 11.87 -7.80
CA GLY A 105 -2.71 10.77 -7.08
C GLY A 105 -1.79 10.10 -6.06
N LEU A 106 -1.91 8.77 -5.92
CA LEU A 106 -1.17 7.99 -4.91
C LEU A 106 0.35 8.14 -5.06
N GLY A 107 0.87 8.10 -6.29
CA GLY A 107 2.30 8.27 -6.54
C GLY A 107 2.81 9.62 -6.06
N TYR A 108 2.06 10.70 -6.30
CA TYR A 108 2.41 12.03 -5.78
C TYR A 108 2.37 12.09 -4.25
N SER A 109 1.32 11.56 -3.62
CA SER A 109 1.22 11.52 -2.14
C SER A 109 2.39 10.75 -1.51
N MET A 110 2.74 9.59 -2.06
CA MET A 110 3.88 8.80 -1.57
C MET A 110 5.22 9.49 -1.86
N ALA A 111 5.37 10.14 -3.01
CA ALA A 111 6.57 10.94 -3.32
C ALA A 111 6.70 12.12 -2.34
N GLN A 112 5.60 12.81 -2.04
CA GLN A 112 5.56 13.86 -1.04
C GLN A 112 5.88 13.32 0.35
N ALA A 113 5.35 12.18 0.76
CA ALA A 113 5.67 11.58 2.05
C ALA A 113 7.15 11.15 2.16
N CYS A 114 7.72 10.57 1.09
CA CYS A 114 9.14 10.28 1.03
C CYS A 114 9.97 11.56 1.09
N ALA A 115 9.54 12.61 0.39
CA ALA A 115 10.19 13.91 0.44
C ALA A 115 10.04 14.56 1.81
N GLU A 116 8.88 14.52 2.47
CA GLU A 116 8.60 15.07 3.82
C GLU A 116 9.42 14.36 4.90
N ALA A 117 9.53 13.03 4.82
CA ALA A 117 10.46 12.27 5.64
C ALA A 117 11.93 12.73 5.47
N VAL A 118 12.23 13.45 4.38
CA VAL A 118 13.52 14.06 4.02
C VAL A 118 13.46 15.60 3.98
N ALA A 119 12.32 16.26 4.22
CA ALA A 119 12.13 17.72 4.02
C ALA A 119 11.65 18.40 5.30
N GLU A 120 10.95 17.69 6.20
CA GLU A 120 11.02 18.06 7.62
C GLU A 120 12.50 18.20 8.02
N LEU A 121 13.42 17.43 7.42
CA LEU A 121 14.88 17.50 7.47
C LEU A 121 15.56 18.82 7.06
N HIS A 122 14.98 19.58 6.10
CA HIS A 122 15.71 20.65 5.40
C HIS A 122 15.09 22.06 5.53
N LYS A 123 13.89 22.21 6.11
CA LYS A 123 13.22 23.51 6.29
C LYS A 123 14.05 24.59 7.03
N LEU A 124 15.12 24.24 7.75
CA LEU A 124 16.02 25.18 8.44
C LEU A 124 17.45 25.24 7.89
N THR A 125 17.87 24.39 6.95
CA THR A 125 19.17 24.57 6.25
C THR A 125 19.05 25.47 5.03
N GLY A 126 17.82 25.70 4.56
CA GLY A 126 17.56 26.42 3.31
C GLY A 126 17.72 25.55 2.06
N ASP A 127 18.04 24.26 2.24
CA ASP A 127 18.22 23.32 1.14
C ASP A 127 16.86 22.75 0.71
N SER A 128 16.49 22.86 -0.56
CA SER A 128 15.36 22.11 -1.09
C SER A 128 15.79 20.65 -1.24
N VAL A 129 14.96 19.67 -0.81
CA VAL A 129 15.14 18.28 -1.26
C VAL A 129 15.14 18.31 -2.80
N PRO A 130 16.20 17.82 -3.46
CA PRO A 130 16.26 17.87 -4.92
C PRO A 130 15.18 16.96 -5.50
N VAL A 131 14.12 17.56 -6.05
CA VAL A 131 13.04 16.86 -6.73
C VAL A 131 13.14 17.16 -8.22
N ALA A 132 13.20 16.10 -9.03
CA ALA A 132 13.21 16.19 -10.48
C ALA A 132 12.09 15.34 -11.08
N PHE A 133 11.47 15.85 -12.15
CA PHE A 133 10.41 15.17 -12.88
C PHE A 133 10.93 14.69 -14.23
N TYR A 134 10.66 13.43 -14.55
CA TYR A 134 10.99 12.82 -15.83
C TYR A 134 9.69 12.36 -16.48
N ASN A 135 9.45 12.78 -17.73
CA ASN A 135 8.30 12.35 -18.49
C ASN A 135 8.66 11.06 -19.24
N VAL A 136 8.11 9.94 -18.79
CA VAL A 136 8.44 8.59 -19.29
C VAL A 136 7.16 7.79 -19.47
N ASP A 137 6.99 7.19 -20.65
CA ASP A 137 5.99 6.15 -20.85
C ASP A 137 6.56 4.82 -20.35
N VAL A 138 5.89 4.22 -19.37
CA VAL A 138 6.32 2.94 -18.78
C VAL A 138 6.22 1.74 -19.73
N ARG A 139 5.71 1.94 -20.94
CA ARG A 139 5.68 0.94 -22.02
C ARG A 139 6.89 1.02 -22.95
N ASP A 140 7.64 2.12 -22.92
CA ASP A 140 8.77 2.36 -23.80
C ASP A 140 10.08 2.00 -23.08
N GLU A 141 10.62 0.82 -23.38
CA GLU A 141 11.85 0.30 -22.79
C GLU A 141 13.05 1.25 -22.98
N ASN A 142 13.14 1.93 -24.13
CA ASN A 142 14.25 2.83 -24.44
C ASN A 142 14.14 4.10 -23.59
N ALA A 143 12.95 4.71 -23.54
CA ALA A 143 12.71 5.91 -22.74
C ALA A 143 12.95 5.64 -21.24
N ILE A 144 12.56 4.46 -20.74
CA ILE A 144 12.84 4.03 -19.37
C ILE A 144 14.35 3.94 -19.15
N THR A 145 15.07 3.25 -20.03
CA THR A 145 16.51 3.04 -19.90
C THR A 145 17.28 4.36 -19.89
N GLU A 146 16.97 5.26 -20.82
CA GLU A 146 17.59 6.59 -20.91
C GLU A 146 17.31 7.42 -19.64
N SER A 147 16.07 7.39 -19.15
CA SER A 147 15.68 8.15 -17.97
C SER A 147 16.34 7.64 -16.70
N ILE A 148 16.41 6.31 -16.50
CA ILE A 148 17.12 5.72 -15.36
C ILE A 148 18.62 6.01 -15.45
N ALA A 149 19.23 5.92 -16.63
CA ALA A 149 20.64 6.28 -16.81
C ALA A 149 20.91 7.76 -16.46
N ALA A 150 20.01 8.67 -16.85
CA ALA A 150 20.10 10.08 -16.48
C ALA A 150 19.97 10.30 -14.96
N ILE A 151 19.06 9.59 -14.30
CA ILE A 151 18.91 9.61 -12.82
C ILE A 151 20.19 9.10 -12.15
N VAL A 152 20.74 7.97 -12.61
CA VAL A 152 21.97 7.38 -12.07
C VAL A 152 23.15 8.35 -12.22
N LYS A 153 23.25 9.06 -13.34
CA LYS A 153 24.29 10.06 -13.57
C LYS A 153 24.16 11.29 -12.65
N ALA A 154 22.92 11.74 -12.39
CA ALA A 154 22.67 12.96 -11.62
C ALA A 154 22.69 12.73 -10.10
N TYR A 155 22.12 11.62 -9.63
CA TYR A 155 21.85 11.37 -8.22
C TYR A 155 22.50 10.08 -7.69
N GLY A 156 23.08 9.25 -8.57
CA GLY A 156 23.58 7.92 -8.21
C GLY A 156 22.51 6.83 -8.35
N VAL A 157 22.92 5.58 -8.07
CA VAL A 157 22.04 4.41 -8.20
C VAL A 157 20.86 4.51 -7.24
N PRO A 158 19.60 4.38 -7.70
CA PRO A 158 18.44 4.42 -6.84
C PRO A 158 18.51 3.42 -5.69
N ASP A 159 18.13 3.86 -4.48
CA ASP A 159 17.95 3.00 -3.31
C ASP A 159 16.55 2.38 -3.30
N VAL A 160 15.56 3.14 -3.81
CA VAL A 160 14.15 2.77 -3.74
C VAL A 160 13.47 3.03 -5.07
N LEU A 161 12.65 2.07 -5.52
CA LEU A 161 11.66 2.25 -6.58
C LEU A 161 10.26 2.05 -6.01
N ILE A 162 9.44 3.10 -6.01
CA ILE A 162 8.00 3.01 -5.79
C ILE A 162 7.32 3.01 -7.16
N ASN A 163 6.92 1.83 -7.63
CA ASN A 163 6.28 1.69 -8.92
C ASN A 163 4.76 1.84 -8.79
N SER A 164 4.28 3.08 -8.96
CA SER A 164 2.87 3.46 -8.82
C SER A 164 2.17 3.77 -10.15
N ALA A 165 2.88 3.84 -11.27
CA ALA A 165 2.27 4.04 -12.58
C ALA A 165 1.27 2.92 -12.90
N GLY A 166 0.06 3.30 -13.29
CA GLY A 166 -1.00 2.36 -13.62
C GLY A 166 -2.28 3.05 -14.07
N ILE A 167 -3.14 2.29 -14.73
CA ILE A 167 -4.50 2.69 -15.09
C ILE A 167 -5.52 1.69 -14.56
N ALA A 168 -6.74 2.17 -14.37
CA ALA A 168 -7.88 1.34 -13.99
C ALA A 168 -9.04 1.66 -14.93
N ASP A 169 -9.52 0.64 -15.62
CA ASP A 169 -10.81 0.69 -16.31
C ASP A 169 -11.84 0.06 -15.37
N SER A 170 -12.97 0.75 -15.17
CA SER A 170 -14.04 0.36 -14.26
C SER A 170 -15.38 0.38 -14.99
N ASN A 171 -16.33 -0.44 -14.53
CA ASN A 171 -17.64 -0.66 -15.16
C ASN A 171 -17.52 -1.08 -16.63
N MET A 172 -16.60 -2.03 -16.90
CA MET A 172 -16.37 -2.63 -18.22
C MET A 172 -16.75 -4.12 -18.15
N PRO A 173 -17.98 -4.49 -18.53
CA PRO A 173 -18.42 -5.88 -18.56
C PRO A 173 -17.52 -6.72 -19.47
N ALA A 174 -17.20 -7.93 -19.04
CA ALA A 174 -16.19 -8.78 -19.67
C ALA A 174 -16.58 -9.18 -21.11
N GLU A 175 -17.86 -9.36 -21.38
CA GLU A 175 -18.43 -9.74 -22.67
C GLU A 175 -18.36 -8.63 -23.72
N THR A 176 -18.24 -7.37 -23.30
CA THR A 176 -18.17 -6.19 -24.18
C THR A 176 -16.83 -5.44 -24.09
N TYR A 177 -15.87 -5.95 -23.33
CA TYR A 177 -14.61 -5.27 -23.11
C TYR A 177 -13.79 -5.24 -24.42
N ASP A 178 -13.52 -4.03 -24.91
CA ASP A 178 -12.61 -3.78 -26.02
C ASP A 178 -11.21 -4.41 -25.79
N THR A 179 -10.77 -5.23 -26.75
CA THR A 179 -9.51 -5.97 -26.66
C THR A 179 -8.27 -5.09 -26.69
N LYS A 180 -8.32 -3.91 -27.33
CA LYS A 180 -7.20 -2.96 -27.36
C LYS A 180 -7.05 -2.27 -26.01
N LYS A 181 -8.15 -1.90 -25.36
CA LYS A 181 -8.14 -1.38 -23.98
C LYS A 181 -7.61 -2.43 -23.01
N PHE A 182 -8.04 -3.68 -23.14
CA PHE A 182 -7.52 -4.80 -22.35
C PHE A 182 -5.98 -4.91 -22.49
N ALA A 183 -5.48 -4.97 -23.74
CA ALA A 183 -4.05 -5.08 -24.00
C ALA A 183 -3.28 -3.89 -23.42
N ARG A 184 -3.78 -2.67 -23.62
CA ARG A 184 -3.18 -1.44 -23.07
C ARG A 184 -3.10 -1.47 -21.54
N LEU A 185 -4.13 -1.96 -20.85
CA LEU A 185 -4.14 -2.02 -19.40
C LEU A 185 -3.09 -3.00 -18.88
N ILE A 186 -2.99 -4.20 -19.46
CA ILE A 186 -1.96 -5.17 -19.11
C ILE A 186 -0.57 -4.61 -19.39
N ASP A 187 -0.38 -3.96 -20.53
CA ASP A 187 0.90 -3.41 -20.93
C ASP A 187 1.39 -2.32 -19.97
N ILE A 188 0.50 -1.42 -19.54
CA ILE A 188 0.85 -0.38 -18.56
C ILE A 188 1.08 -0.98 -17.16
N ASN A 189 0.12 -1.77 -16.65
CA ASN A 189 0.11 -2.18 -15.26
C ASN A 189 1.10 -3.31 -14.97
N LEU A 190 1.25 -4.27 -15.88
CA LEU A 190 2.07 -5.46 -15.66
C LEU A 190 3.41 -5.36 -16.40
N ASN A 191 3.40 -5.19 -17.73
CA ASN A 191 4.65 -5.12 -18.50
C ASN A 191 5.47 -3.90 -18.08
N GLY A 192 4.85 -2.73 -17.95
CA GLY A 192 5.54 -1.53 -17.51
C GLY A 192 6.11 -1.63 -16.09
N SER A 193 5.42 -2.35 -15.20
CA SER A 193 5.95 -2.65 -13.87
C SER A 193 7.22 -3.51 -13.93
N PHE A 194 7.23 -4.53 -14.80
CA PHE A 194 8.41 -5.35 -15.02
C PHE A 194 9.55 -4.54 -15.64
N LEU A 195 9.29 -3.76 -16.68
CA LEU A 195 10.32 -2.96 -17.37
C LEU A 195 10.99 -1.95 -16.42
N MET A 196 10.20 -1.21 -15.64
CA MET A 196 10.71 -0.27 -14.64
C MET A 196 11.54 -0.97 -13.56
N ALA A 197 11.05 -2.08 -13.02
CA ALA A 197 11.76 -2.84 -12.00
C ALA A 197 13.05 -3.45 -12.55
N GLN A 198 13.04 -3.96 -13.78
CA GLN A 198 14.21 -4.51 -14.44
C GLN A 198 15.27 -3.44 -14.68
N ALA A 199 14.88 -2.25 -15.17
CA ALA A 199 15.81 -1.15 -15.41
C ALA A 199 16.51 -0.71 -14.11
N VAL A 200 15.75 -0.47 -13.03
CA VAL A 200 16.33 -0.09 -11.73
C VAL A 200 17.13 -1.23 -11.12
N GLY A 201 16.60 -2.46 -11.16
CA GLY A 201 17.25 -3.66 -10.61
C GLY A 201 18.59 -3.95 -11.28
N LYS A 202 18.71 -3.77 -12.60
CA LYS A 202 19.99 -3.89 -13.32
C LYS A 202 21.07 -2.98 -12.74
N HIS A 203 20.74 -1.72 -12.44
CA HIS A 203 21.69 -0.77 -11.85
C HIS A 203 22.02 -1.09 -10.38
N MET A 204 21.04 -1.50 -9.58
CA MET A 204 21.27 -1.95 -8.20
C MET A 204 22.24 -3.15 -8.15
N ILE A 205 21.98 -4.17 -9.00
CA ILE A 205 22.82 -5.38 -9.09
C ILE A 205 24.22 -5.03 -9.58
N ALA A 206 24.35 -4.24 -10.65
CA ALA A 206 25.65 -3.88 -11.23
C ALA A 206 26.52 -3.09 -10.24
N ALA A 207 25.91 -2.26 -9.39
CA ALA A 207 26.61 -1.50 -8.36
C ALA A 207 26.80 -2.26 -7.04
N ASN A 208 26.35 -3.52 -6.94
CA ASN A 208 26.27 -4.29 -5.70
C ASN A 208 25.63 -3.50 -4.55
N LYS A 209 24.58 -2.73 -4.88
CA LYS A 209 23.88 -1.83 -3.96
C LYS A 209 22.58 -2.51 -3.50
N PRO A 210 22.34 -2.64 -2.18
CA PRO A 210 21.05 -3.11 -1.68
C PRO A 210 19.94 -2.13 -2.08
N GLY A 211 18.70 -2.63 -2.18
CA GLY A 211 17.60 -1.80 -2.65
C GLY A 211 16.23 -2.26 -2.16
N SER A 212 15.24 -1.39 -2.33
CA SER A 212 13.83 -1.69 -2.07
C SER A 212 12.96 -1.35 -3.27
N ILE A 213 12.22 -2.32 -3.78
CA ILE A 213 11.25 -2.14 -4.85
C ILE A 213 9.86 -2.38 -4.27
N ILE A 214 8.98 -1.42 -4.50
CA ILE A 214 7.62 -1.40 -3.96
C ILE A 214 6.66 -1.27 -5.12
N PHE A 215 5.88 -2.32 -5.37
CA PHE A 215 4.81 -2.28 -6.35
C PHE A 215 3.51 -1.80 -5.72
N ILE A 216 2.83 -0.86 -6.38
CA ILE A 216 1.46 -0.51 -6.02
C ILE A 216 0.50 -1.44 -6.78
N ALA A 217 0.11 -2.50 -6.09
CA ALA A 217 -0.86 -3.48 -6.55
C ALA A 217 -2.30 -2.98 -6.28
N SER A 218 -3.17 -3.83 -5.74
CA SER A 218 -4.53 -3.52 -5.32
C SER A 218 -5.10 -4.72 -4.59
N MET A 219 -6.02 -4.52 -3.64
CA MET A 219 -6.85 -5.62 -3.13
C MET A 219 -7.61 -6.35 -4.25
N SER A 220 -7.87 -5.66 -5.36
CA SER A 220 -8.43 -6.22 -6.62
C SER A 220 -7.59 -7.35 -7.22
N GLY A 221 -6.32 -7.47 -6.85
CA GLY A 221 -5.49 -8.60 -7.24
C GLY A 221 -5.66 -9.83 -6.35
N SER A 222 -6.39 -9.70 -5.23
CA SER A 222 -6.67 -10.77 -4.26
C SER A 222 -8.14 -11.15 -4.19
N ILE A 223 -9.04 -10.25 -4.58
CA ILE A 223 -10.49 -10.45 -4.60
C ILE A 223 -11.12 -9.86 -5.86
N VAL A 224 -12.40 -10.16 -6.08
CA VAL A 224 -13.21 -9.51 -7.12
C VAL A 224 -14.00 -8.36 -6.49
N ASN A 225 -13.87 -7.17 -7.05
CA ASN A 225 -14.59 -5.99 -6.56
C ASN A 225 -16.08 -6.04 -6.94
N TYR A 226 -16.89 -5.39 -6.12
CA TYR A 226 -18.33 -5.27 -6.31
C TYR A 226 -18.77 -3.84 -5.96
N PRO A 227 -19.71 -3.23 -6.71
CA PRO A 227 -20.48 -3.80 -7.83
C PRO A 227 -19.80 -3.72 -9.20
N GLN A 228 -18.69 -2.99 -9.34
CA GLN A 228 -18.10 -2.64 -10.62
C GLN A 228 -17.40 -3.82 -11.32
N GLU A 229 -17.66 -4.00 -12.61
CA GLU A 229 -16.98 -4.97 -13.46
C GLU A 229 -15.64 -4.42 -13.94
N GLN A 230 -14.55 -5.12 -13.63
CA GLN A 230 -13.18 -4.69 -13.95
C GLN A 230 -12.19 -5.87 -14.02
N SER A 231 -12.57 -6.93 -14.73
CA SER A 231 -11.81 -8.20 -14.79
C SER A 231 -10.35 -8.02 -15.25
N CYS A 232 -10.10 -7.18 -16.26
CA CYS A 232 -8.75 -6.90 -16.76
C CYS A 232 -7.88 -6.22 -15.69
N TYR A 233 -8.44 -5.24 -14.97
CA TYR A 233 -7.74 -4.58 -13.88
C TYR A 233 -7.36 -5.55 -12.77
N ASN A 234 -8.31 -6.38 -12.33
CA ASN A 234 -8.08 -7.41 -11.30
C ASN A 234 -6.97 -8.37 -11.73
N ALA A 235 -7.03 -8.87 -12.98
CA ALA A 235 -5.99 -9.74 -13.54
C ALA A 235 -4.61 -9.06 -13.57
N SER A 236 -4.55 -7.79 -13.99
CA SER A 236 -3.29 -7.03 -14.03
C SER A 236 -2.66 -6.89 -12.65
N LYS A 237 -3.46 -6.60 -11.62
CA LYS A 237 -2.98 -6.39 -10.25
C LYS A 237 -2.63 -7.70 -9.56
N ALA A 238 -3.34 -8.80 -9.85
CA ALA A 238 -2.93 -10.15 -9.44
C ALA A 238 -1.58 -10.53 -10.07
N GLY A 239 -1.39 -10.21 -11.36
CA GLY A 239 -0.12 -10.37 -12.05
C GLY A 239 1.02 -9.59 -11.39
N VAL A 240 0.78 -8.33 -11.01
CA VAL A 240 1.77 -7.50 -10.30
C VAL A 240 2.13 -8.10 -8.93
N ILE A 241 1.15 -8.61 -8.17
CA ILE A 241 1.42 -9.27 -6.88
C ILE A 241 2.33 -10.47 -7.07
N GLN A 242 2.02 -11.32 -8.05
CA GLN A 242 2.82 -12.52 -8.31
C GLN A 242 4.20 -12.17 -8.88
N LEU A 243 4.29 -11.16 -9.76
CA LEU A 243 5.54 -10.62 -10.26
C LEU A 243 6.43 -10.13 -9.11
N GLY A 244 5.87 -9.38 -8.16
CA GLY A 244 6.59 -8.92 -6.98
C GLY A 244 7.17 -10.06 -6.16
N LYS A 245 6.43 -11.16 -5.98
CA LYS A 245 6.91 -12.36 -5.29
C LYS A 245 8.04 -13.06 -6.05
N SER A 246 7.92 -13.21 -7.37
CA SER A 246 8.96 -13.82 -8.20
C SER A 246 10.27 -13.00 -8.13
N LEU A 247 10.18 -11.69 -8.34
CA LEU A 247 11.34 -10.80 -8.28
C LEU A 247 11.96 -10.76 -6.87
N ALA A 248 11.15 -10.82 -5.81
CA ALA A 248 11.63 -10.94 -4.45
C ALA A 248 12.50 -12.19 -4.25
N ALA A 249 12.06 -13.34 -4.76
CA ALA A 249 12.79 -14.59 -4.66
C ALA A 249 14.08 -14.56 -5.51
N GLU A 250 14.00 -14.03 -6.73
CA GLU A 250 15.15 -13.95 -7.65
C GLU A 250 16.23 -12.98 -7.19
N TRP A 251 15.84 -11.85 -6.59
CA TRP A 251 16.74 -10.75 -6.25
C TRP A 251 17.14 -10.67 -4.77
N ALA A 252 16.60 -11.52 -3.90
CA ALA A 252 17.02 -11.60 -2.50
C ALA A 252 18.54 -11.83 -2.34
N LYS A 253 19.15 -12.62 -3.25
CA LYS A 253 20.60 -12.88 -3.28
C LYS A 253 21.46 -11.63 -3.57
N TYR A 254 20.84 -10.56 -4.08
CA TYR A 254 21.48 -9.27 -4.33
C TYR A 254 21.16 -8.23 -3.25
N HIS A 255 20.54 -8.65 -2.12
CA HIS A 255 20.06 -7.75 -1.08
C HIS A 255 19.03 -6.72 -1.58
N ILE A 256 18.29 -7.07 -2.63
CA ILE A 256 17.16 -6.28 -3.14
C ILE A 256 15.86 -6.90 -2.62
N ARG A 257 15.06 -6.08 -1.95
CA ARG A 257 13.76 -6.48 -1.43
C ARG A 257 12.68 -6.04 -2.40
N VAL A 258 11.69 -6.89 -2.63
CA VAL A 258 10.54 -6.55 -3.48
C VAL A 258 9.27 -6.83 -2.71
N ASN A 259 8.45 -5.80 -2.49
CA ASN A 259 7.17 -5.93 -1.77
C ASN A 259 6.05 -5.25 -2.57
N CYS A 260 4.81 -5.59 -2.24
CA CYS A 260 3.62 -4.95 -2.81
C CYS A 260 2.82 -4.25 -1.72
N ILE A 261 2.32 -3.06 -2.02
CA ILE A 261 1.23 -2.42 -1.30
C ILE A 261 -0.03 -2.67 -2.12
N SER A 262 -1.07 -3.22 -1.49
CA SER A 262 -2.37 -3.48 -2.11
C SER A 262 -3.45 -2.61 -1.46
N PRO A 263 -3.67 -1.39 -1.97
CA PRO A 263 -4.73 -0.51 -1.48
C PRO A 263 -6.12 -1.11 -1.71
N GLY A 264 -7.06 -0.80 -0.82
CA GLY A 264 -8.47 -1.09 -1.05
C GLY A 264 -9.08 -0.32 -2.22
N THR A 265 -10.27 -0.71 -2.71
CA THR A 265 -11.04 0.03 -3.75
C THR A 265 -11.33 1.46 -3.35
N ASN A 266 -11.12 1.81 -2.10
CA ASN A 266 -11.42 3.12 -1.61
C ASN A 266 -10.27 4.11 -1.89
N LEU A 267 -9.04 3.63 -2.11
CA LEU A 267 -7.83 4.45 -2.25
C LEU A 267 -7.52 4.83 -3.70
N GLY A 268 -7.81 3.95 -4.67
CA GLY A 268 -7.68 4.25 -6.11
C GLY A 268 -8.76 5.18 -6.67
N TYR A 269 -9.81 5.44 -5.88
CA TYR A 269 -10.97 6.26 -6.22
C TYR A 269 -11.07 7.54 -5.37
N MET A 270 -10.02 7.84 -4.58
CA MET A 270 -9.89 9.07 -3.80
C MET A 270 -9.80 10.31 -4.68
N ASP A 271 -10.17 11.42 -4.06
CA ASP A 271 -10.40 12.81 -4.49
C ASP A 271 -9.29 13.46 -5.35
N THR A 272 -8.85 12.73 -6.36
CA THR A 272 -8.15 13.27 -7.51
C THR A 272 -9.22 13.79 -8.45
N ALA A 273 -8.95 14.91 -9.12
CA ALA A 273 -9.90 15.54 -10.06
C ALA A 273 -10.49 14.59 -11.14
N LEU A 274 -9.93 13.38 -11.31
CA LEU A 274 -10.42 12.33 -12.21
C LEU A 274 -11.61 11.51 -11.70
N ASN A 275 -11.82 11.39 -10.39
CA ASN A 275 -12.82 10.46 -9.82
C ASN A 275 -13.91 11.14 -8.96
N ASN A 276 -13.94 12.47 -8.95
CA ASN A 276 -15.03 13.25 -8.36
C ASN A 276 -16.21 13.39 -9.36
N VAL A 277 -16.65 12.24 -9.89
CA VAL A 277 -17.76 12.14 -10.82
C VAL A 277 -19.01 11.63 -10.10
N PRO A 278 -20.18 12.28 -10.26
CA PRO A 278 -21.44 11.87 -9.62
C PRO A 278 -21.82 10.40 -9.90
N ALA A 279 -21.35 9.85 -11.01
CA ALA A 279 -21.54 8.46 -11.41
C ALA A 279 -20.99 7.43 -10.40
N LEU A 280 -20.00 7.79 -9.58
CA LEU A 280 -19.37 6.89 -8.62
C LEU A 280 -19.95 6.98 -7.21
N ASP A 281 -20.81 7.96 -6.91
CA ASP A 281 -21.30 8.19 -5.54
C ASP A 281 -22.15 7.03 -5.00
N ALA A 282 -22.89 6.35 -5.87
CA ALA A 282 -23.62 5.14 -5.50
C ALA A 282 -22.65 3.99 -5.14
N GLN A 283 -21.57 3.83 -5.89
CA GLN A 283 -20.56 2.79 -5.65
C GLN A 283 -19.77 3.08 -4.37
N LYS A 284 -19.40 4.34 -4.12
CA LYS A 284 -18.73 4.77 -2.89
C LYS A 284 -19.52 4.41 -1.63
N LYS A 285 -20.87 4.54 -1.66
CA LYS A 285 -21.73 4.11 -0.54
C LYS A 285 -21.66 2.61 -0.31
N ILE A 286 -21.71 1.82 -1.38
CA ILE A 286 -21.61 0.36 -1.30
C ILE A 286 -20.24 -0.03 -0.74
N TRP A 287 -19.14 0.49 -1.30
CA TRP A 287 -17.80 0.16 -0.82
C TRP A 287 -17.61 0.54 0.65
N ARG A 288 -18.06 1.73 1.06
CA ARG A 288 -18.03 2.14 2.46
C ARG A 288 -18.81 1.18 3.36
N SER A 289 -19.99 0.73 2.93
CA SER A 289 -20.82 -0.20 3.70
C SER A 289 -20.20 -1.60 3.83
N LEU A 290 -19.36 -2.00 2.88
CA LEU A 290 -18.64 -3.28 2.88
C LEU A 290 -17.29 -3.20 3.62
N THR A 291 -16.78 -2.00 3.90
CA THR A 291 -15.56 -1.79 4.68
C THR A 291 -15.86 -1.77 6.19
N PRO A 292 -15.25 -2.65 7.02
CA PRO A 292 -15.43 -2.65 8.47
C PRO A 292 -15.15 -1.31 9.16
N GLN A 293 -14.12 -0.58 8.73
CA GLN A 293 -13.83 0.77 9.25
C GLN A 293 -14.86 1.84 8.85
N ASN A 294 -15.87 1.50 8.05
CA ASN A 294 -16.97 2.37 7.62
C ASN A 294 -16.51 3.74 7.08
N ARG A 295 -15.39 3.73 6.36
CA ARG A 295 -14.79 4.89 5.70
C ARG A 295 -14.13 4.47 4.40
N LEU A 296 -13.92 5.45 3.53
CA LEU A 296 -13.03 5.29 2.39
C LEU A 296 -11.59 5.64 2.85
N GLY A 297 -10.57 5.01 2.25
CA GLY A 297 -9.17 5.22 2.64
C GLY A 297 -8.56 6.45 1.96
N ALA A 298 -8.00 7.39 2.71
CA ALA A 298 -7.37 8.61 2.20
C ALA A 298 -5.98 8.33 1.60
N VAL A 299 -5.50 9.18 0.67
CA VAL A 299 -4.19 8.93 0.00
C VAL A 299 -3.03 8.84 0.99
N GLU A 300 -3.16 9.54 2.12
CA GLU A 300 -2.23 9.57 3.23
C GLU A 300 -2.16 8.24 4.00
N ASP A 301 -3.20 7.40 3.94
CA ASP A 301 -3.19 6.09 4.60
C ASP A 301 -2.06 5.18 4.05
N LEU A 302 -1.57 5.43 2.83
CA LEU A 302 -0.46 4.67 2.23
C LEU A 302 0.92 5.19 2.61
N ASN A 303 1.03 6.46 2.99
CA ASN A 303 2.30 7.17 3.10
C ASN A 303 3.23 6.51 4.14
N GLY A 304 2.69 6.18 5.32
CA GLY A 304 3.48 5.52 6.37
C GLY A 304 4.02 4.15 5.94
N LEU A 305 3.22 3.37 5.22
CA LEU A 305 3.64 2.05 4.71
C LEU A 305 4.67 2.18 3.59
N ALA A 306 4.52 3.17 2.71
CA ALA A 306 5.50 3.46 1.66
C ALA A 306 6.87 3.81 2.26
N VAL A 307 6.90 4.69 3.27
CA VAL A 307 8.14 5.04 4.01
C VAL A 307 8.72 3.82 4.72
N LEU A 308 7.91 3.03 5.41
CA LEU A 308 8.36 1.79 6.07
C LEU A 308 9.06 0.84 5.08
N LEU A 309 8.42 0.57 3.94
CA LEU A 309 8.95 -0.35 2.93
C LEU A 309 10.19 0.23 2.22
N ALA A 310 10.29 1.55 2.08
CA ALA A 310 11.44 2.24 1.49
C ALA A 310 12.65 2.29 2.45
N SER A 311 12.39 2.31 3.75
CA SER A 311 13.40 2.39 4.80
C SER A 311 14.06 1.05 5.14
N ASP A 312 15.09 1.08 5.98
CA ASP A 312 15.77 -0.11 6.48
C ASP A 312 15.00 -0.81 7.61
N ALA A 313 13.92 -0.21 8.11
CA ALA A 313 13.02 -0.82 9.08
C ALA A 313 12.33 -2.07 8.50
N SER A 314 12.18 -2.15 7.18
CA SER A 314 11.63 -3.31 6.47
C SER A 314 12.71 -4.26 5.92
N ALA A 315 13.94 -4.24 6.46
CA ALA A 315 15.07 -5.03 5.93
C ALA A 315 14.82 -6.56 5.85
N PHE A 316 13.90 -7.10 6.66
CA PHE A 316 13.53 -8.53 6.62
C PHE A 316 12.18 -8.79 5.91
N MET A 317 11.59 -7.77 5.29
CA MET A 317 10.37 -7.90 4.49
C MET A 317 10.75 -8.00 3.01
N THR A 318 10.48 -9.14 2.39
CA THR A 318 10.55 -9.34 0.94
C THR A 318 9.48 -10.34 0.51
N GLY A 319 8.91 -10.17 -0.69
CA GLY A 319 7.83 -10.99 -1.23
C GLY A 319 6.46 -10.76 -0.57
N SER A 320 6.34 -9.77 0.31
CA SER A 320 5.09 -9.50 1.03
C SER A 320 4.11 -8.72 0.17
N ASN A 321 2.83 -9.11 0.20
CA ASN A 321 1.72 -8.30 -0.29
C ASN A 321 0.96 -7.73 0.91
N VAL A 322 1.13 -6.44 1.19
CA VAL A 322 0.51 -5.78 2.33
C VAL A 322 -0.79 -5.12 1.87
N ILE A 323 -1.92 -5.72 2.25
CA ILE A 323 -3.26 -5.18 1.95
C ILE A 323 -3.60 -4.09 2.97
N ILE A 324 -4.05 -2.94 2.48
CA ILE A 324 -4.50 -1.81 3.30
C ILE A 324 -5.84 -1.28 2.75
N ASP A 325 -6.92 -1.79 3.31
CA ASP A 325 -8.27 -1.65 2.74
C ASP A 325 -9.38 -1.37 3.77
N GLY A 326 -8.99 -1.04 5.01
CA GLY A 326 -9.93 -0.84 6.11
C GLY A 326 -10.67 -2.11 6.55
N GLY A 327 -10.15 -3.28 6.19
CA GLY A 327 -10.72 -4.60 6.49
C GLY A 327 -11.66 -5.16 5.42
N TYR A 328 -11.71 -4.54 4.22
CA TYR A 328 -12.65 -4.93 3.16
C TYR A 328 -12.52 -6.41 2.77
N THR A 329 -11.30 -6.95 2.67
CA THR A 329 -11.06 -8.34 2.28
C THR A 329 -11.18 -9.36 3.42
N LEU A 330 -11.72 -8.99 4.59
CA LEU A 330 -11.87 -9.92 5.71
C LEU A 330 -13.12 -10.81 5.63
N TYR A 331 -14.07 -10.47 4.75
CA TYR A 331 -15.33 -11.20 4.56
C TYR A 331 -15.39 -11.96 3.23
#